data_AF-A0A6P2SMD4-F1
#
_entry.id   AF-A0A6P2SMD4-F1
#
_cell.length_a   1.000
_cell.length_b   1.000
_cell.length_c   1.000
_cell.angle_alpha   90.00
_cell.angle_beta   90.00
_cell.angle_gamma   90.00
#
_symmetry.space_group_name_H-M   'P 1'
#
loop_
_entity.id
_entity.type
_entity.pdbx_description
1 polymer ?
#
loop_
_entity_poly.entity_id
_entity_poly.type
_entity_poly.pdbx_seq_one_letter_code
_entity_poly.pdbx_strand_id
1 'polypeptide(L)'
;MNFRTGLAAASALALLAACKTCPAPSAPQVETRTKVVDSACNWTKPIYLDKTDVLSDATARAVLAHNQAGAKVCGWKPLGK
;
A
#
# COMPACT_ATOMS: atom_id res chain seq x y z
N MET A 1 -56.48 -40.57 -24.48
CA MET A 1 -56.18 -41.21 -23.17
C MET A 1 -54.80 -40.76 -22.75
N ASN A 2 -54.76 -40.07 -21.61
CA ASN A 2 -53.76 -39.09 -21.22
C ASN A 2 -52.65 -39.76 -20.38
N PHE A 3 -51.39 -39.64 -20.80
CA PHE A 3 -50.25 -40.25 -20.09
C PHE A 3 -49.13 -39.23 -19.85
N ARG A 4 -49.40 -38.12 -19.13
CA ARG A 4 -48.40 -37.05 -18.93
C ARG A 4 -48.45 -36.30 -17.59
N THR A 5 -48.93 -36.90 -16.50
CA THR A 5 -49.13 -36.16 -15.22
C THR A 5 -48.57 -36.86 -13.98
N GLY A 6 -47.54 -37.71 -14.12
CA GLY A 6 -47.05 -38.52 -13.00
C GLY A 6 -45.73 -38.08 -12.34
N LEU A 7 -44.91 -37.25 -12.98
CA LEU A 7 -43.51 -37.03 -12.54
C LEU A 7 -43.21 -35.64 -11.96
N ALA A 8 -44.22 -34.78 -11.79
CA ALA A 8 -43.99 -33.39 -11.34
C ALA A 8 -44.16 -33.20 -9.82
N ALA A 9 -44.69 -34.18 -9.09
CA ALA A 9 -45.01 -34.03 -7.67
C ALA A 9 -43.87 -34.40 -6.71
N ALA A 10 -42.89 -35.18 -7.15
CA ALA A 10 -41.77 -35.62 -6.28
C ALA A 10 -40.63 -34.59 -6.18
N SER A 11 -40.56 -33.61 -7.09
CA SER A 11 -39.46 -32.64 -7.15
C SER A 11 -39.70 -31.36 -6.34
N ALA A 12 -40.93 -31.12 -5.88
CA ALA A 12 -41.28 -29.89 -5.16
C ALA A 12 -40.94 -29.94 -3.66
N LEU A 13 -40.81 -31.12 -3.04
CA LEU A 13 -40.51 -31.24 -1.61
C LEU A 13 -39.03 -31.04 -1.25
N ALA A 14 -38.10 -31.15 -2.21
CA ALA A 14 -36.66 -31.02 -1.93
C ALA A 14 -36.16 -29.56 -1.90
N LEU A 15 -36.91 -28.61 -2.45
CA LEU A 15 -36.50 -27.20 -2.56
C LEU A 15 -36.86 -26.34 -1.34
N LEU A 16 -37.73 -26.82 -0.44
CA LEU A 16 -38.18 -26.09 0.74
C LEU A 16 -37.32 -26.30 2.00
N ALA A 17 -36.35 -27.23 1.97
CA ALA A 17 -35.49 -27.55 3.12
C ALA A 17 -34.20 -26.71 3.19
N ALA A 18 -33.86 -25.92 2.16
CA ALA A 18 -32.57 -25.23 2.08
C ALA A 18 -32.51 -23.84 2.76
N CYS A 19 -33.65 -23.27 3.19
CA CYS A 19 -33.71 -21.88 3.69
C CYS A 19 -33.56 -21.71 5.22
N LYS A 20 -32.94 -22.65 5.96
CA LYS A 20 -32.92 -22.59 7.43
C LYS A 20 -31.57 -22.38 8.12
N THR A 21 -30.50 -22.06 7.40
CA THR A 21 -29.31 -21.49 8.05
C THR A 21 -28.69 -20.45 7.14
N CYS A 22 -28.90 -19.16 7.46
CA CYS A 22 -27.99 -18.14 6.98
C CYS A 22 -26.71 -18.30 7.82
N PRO A 23 -25.54 -18.59 7.24
CA PRO A 23 -24.31 -18.59 8.00
C PRO A 23 -24.15 -17.21 8.66
N ALA A 24 -23.82 -17.20 9.96
CA ALA A 24 -23.54 -15.95 10.66
C ALA A 24 -22.46 -15.17 9.89
N PRO A 25 -22.51 -13.83 9.86
CA PRO A 25 -21.48 -13.03 9.23
C PRO A 25 -20.12 -13.47 9.78
N SER A 26 -19.25 -13.99 8.91
CA SER A 26 -17.89 -14.33 9.30
C SER A 26 -17.21 -13.07 9.82
N ALA A 27 -16.50 -13.18 10.94
CA ALA A 27 -15.74 -12.07 11.50
C ALA A 27 -14.85 -11.44 10.41
N PRO A 28 -14.70 -10.09 10.40
CA PRO A 28 -13.90 -9.41 9.40
C PRO A 28 -12.48 -9.99 9.39
N GLN A 29 -12.02 -10.40 8.21
CA GLN A 29 -10.67 -10.92 8.04
C GLN A 29 -9.69 -9.73 8.05
N VAL A 30 -8.82 -9.67 9.06
CA VAL A 30 -7.78 -8.64 9.15
C VAL A 30 -6.54 -9.15 8.42
N GLU A 31 -6.27 -8.62 7.23
CA GLU A 31 -5.02 -8.88 6.51
C GLU A 31 -3.94 -7.90 6.95
N THR A 32 -2.87 -8.43 7.53
CA THR A 32 -1.65 -7.66 7.78
C THR A 32 -0.83 -7.58 6.49
N ARG A 33 -0.56 -6.36 6.02
CA ARG A 33 0.35 -6.13 4.88
C ARG A 33 1.55 -5.30 5.30
N THR A 34 2.73 -5.76 4.93
CA THR A 34 3.97 -4.98 5.11
C THR A 34 4.02 -3.87 4.06
N LYS A 35 4.07 -2.62 4.53
CA LYS A 35 4.34 -1.46 3.69
C LYS A 35 5.75 -0.98 3.98
N VAL A 36 6.60 -0.94 2.96
CA VAL A 36 7.89 -0.24 3.05
C VAL A 36 7.60 1.25 3.01
N VAL A 37 8.00 1.96 4.07
CA VAL A 37 7.89 3.42 4.16
C VAL A 37 9.32 3.95 4.24
N ASP A 38 9.77 4.61 3.17
CA ASP A 38 10.99 5.39 3.24
C ASP A 38 10.71 6.68 4.00
N SER A 39 11.17 6.73 5.26
CA SER A 39 11.04 7.88 6.13
C SER A 39 12.29 8.78 6.09
N ALA A 40 13.28 8.50 5.22
CA ALA A 40 14.54 9.22 5.18
C ALA A 40 14.36 10.72 5.00
N CYS A 41 13.47 11.14 4.09
CA CYS A 41 13.21 12.56 3.84
C CYS A 41 12.64 13.32 5.05
N ASN A 42 12.09 12.62 6.05
CA ASN A 42 11.55 13.25 7.25
C ASN A 42 12.68 13.75 8.17
N TRP A 43 13.75 12.96 8.35
CA TRP A 43 14.82 13.25 9.30
C TRP A 43 16.11 13.74 8.62
N THR A 44 16.30 13.50 7.33
CA THR A 44 17.40 14.08 6.55
C THR A 44 17.00 15.44 5.96
N LYS A 45 17.98 16.31 5.76
CA LYS A 45 17.82 17.68 5.24
C LYS A 45 19.06 18.07 4.42
N PRO A 46 18.95 19.06 3.51
CA PRO A 46 20.10 19.57 2.77
C PRO A 46 21.20 20.06 3.70
N ILE A 47 22.45 19.84 3.30
CA ILE A 47 23.62 20.41 3.95
C ILE A 47 23.98 21.69 3.20
N TYR A 48 23.77 22.84 3.83
CA TYR A 48 24.21 24.12 3.29
C TYR A 48 25.57 24.49 3.87
N LEU A 49 26.45 24.97 3.00
CA LEU A 49 27.81 25.37 3.35
C LEU A 49 27.90 26.89 3.43
N ASP A 50 28.65 27.40 4.39
CA ASP A 50 29.10 28.78 4.43
C ASP A 50 30.38 28.95 3.60
N LYS A 51 30.67 30.19 3.19
CA LYS A 51 31.92 30.54 2.52
C LYS A 51 33.15 30.35 3.41
N THR A 52 32.97 30.34 4.73
CA THR A 52 34.06 30.09 5.69
C THR A 52 34.35 28.61 5.94
N ASP A 53 33.53 27.69 5.42
CA ASP A 53 33.74 26.26 5.61
C ASP A 53 34.98 25.78 4.84
N VAL A 54 35.87 25.04 5.52
CA VAL A 54 37.03 24.41 4.90
C VAL A 54 36.80 22.91 4.82
N LEU A 55 36.54 22.42 3.60
CA LEU A 55 36.30 21.01 3.32
C LEU A 55 37.45 20.43 2.49
N SER A 56 37.76 19.17 2.74
CA SER A 56 38.53 18.40 1.76
C SER A 56 37.71 18.19 0.48
N ASP A 57 38.38 18.02 -0.65
CA ASP A 57 37.73 17.70 -1.93
C ASP A 57 36.82 16.47 -1.85
N ALA A 58 37.26 15.45 -1.10
CA ALA A 58 36.47 14.23 -0.91
C ALA A 58 35.17 14.51 -0.14
N THR A 59 35.24 15.30 0.93
CA THR A 59 34.07 15.70 1.72
C THR A 59 33.12 16.59 0.91
N ALA A 60 33.65 17.57 0.16
CA ALA A 60 32.84 18.44 -0.68
C ALA A 60 32.05 17.64 -1.73
N ARG A 61 32.67 16.65 -2.37
CA ARG A 61 31.98 15.75 -3.31
C ARG A 61 30.89 14.92 -2.64
N ALA A 62 31.14 14.42 -1.42
CA ALA A 62 30.15 13.64 -0.68
C ALA A 62 28.91 14.49 -0.31
N VAL A 63 29.12 15.73 0.16
CA VAL A 63 28.04 16.67 0.47
C VAL A 63 27.23 17.01 -0.79
N LEU A 64 27.91 17.28 -1.91
CA LEU A 64 27.25 17.55 -3.18
C LEU A 64 26.38 16.36 -3.62
N ALA A 65 26.92 15.14 -3.57
CA ALA A 65 26.20 13.93 -3.94
C ALA A 65 24.97 13.70 -3.04
N HIS A 66 25.10 13.93 -1.73
CA HIS A 66 23.99 13.85 -0.78
C HIS A 66 22.86 14.83 -1.13
N ASN A 67 23.20 16.11 -1.35
CA ASN A 67 22.22 17.14 -1.68
C ASN A 67 21.54 16.89 -3.03
N GLN A 68 22.28 16.40 -4.03
CA GLN A 68 21.71 16.04 -5.33
C GLN A 68 20.75 14.85 -5.23
N ALA A 69 21.10 13.83 -4.44
CA ALA A 69 20.21 12.70 -4.18
C ALA A 69 18.92 13.16 -3.50
N GLY A 70 19.02 14.00 -2.46
CA GLY A 70 17.86 14.56 -1.78
C GLY A 70 17.06 15.55 -2.63
N ALA A 71 17.67 16.28 -3.56
CA ALA A 71 16.92 17.07 -4.54
C ALA A 71 16.04 16.19 -5.44
N LYS A 72 16.56 15.03 -5.88
CA LYS A 72 15.84 14.06 -6.71
C LYS A 72 14.75 13.31 -5.94
N VAL A 73 15.06 12.83 -4.72
CA VAL A 73 14.19 11.93 -3.96
C VAL A 73 13.24 12.68 -3.03
N CYS A 74 13.74 13.75 -2.39
CA CYS A 74 13.04 14.48 -1.33
C CYS A 74 12.59 15.89 -1.75
N GLY A 75 12.87 16.33 -2.99
CA GLY A 75 12.46 17.65 -3.49
C GLY A 75 13.19 18.83 -2.85
N TRP A 76 14.39 18.59 -2.31
CA TRP A 76 15.22 19.63 -1.71
C TRP A 76 15.62 20.70 -2.72
N LYS A 77 15.70 21.95 -2.24
CA LYS A 77 16.07 23.11 -3.05
C LYS A 77 17.40 23.69 -2.58
N PRO A 78 18.24 24.18 -3.50
CA PRO A 78 19.39 25.00 -3.12
C PRO A 78 18.90 26.31 -2.49
N LEU A 79 19.68 26.87 -1.57
CA LEU A 79 19.46 28.24 -1.13
C LEU A 79 19.61 29.16 -2.36
N GLY A 80 18.61 30.01 -2.58
CA GLY A 80 18.69 31.08 -3.58
C GLY A 80 19.85 32.03 -3.26
N LYS A 81 20.36 32.69 -4.29
CA LYS A 81 21.35 33.76 -4.13
C LYS A 81 20.75 34.97 -3.42
#